data_AF-A0A7K2Q5A0-F1
#
_entry.id   AF-A0A7K2Q5A0-F1
#
_cell.length_a   1.000
_cell.length_b   1.000
_cell.length_c   1.000
_cell.angle_alpha   90.00
_cell.angle_beta   90.00
_cell.angle_gamma   90.00
#
_symmetry.space_group_name_H-M   'P 1'
#
loop_
_entity.id
_entity.type
_entity.pdbx_description
1 polymer ?
#
loop_
_entity_poly.entity_id
_entity_poly.type
_entity_poly.pdbx_seq_one_letter_code
_entity_poly.pdbx_strand_id
1 'polypeptide(L)'
;MVQLRLMTDEKSRGEDVLAVLLPLLNACTALQASEPTRLSHRGGGLRVVLDVQLAGAPTVTVERDDASTGTYTRSGGPPARRPRARRALPPAG
;
A
#
# COMPACT_ATOMS: atom_id res chain seq x y z
N MET A 1 -1.35 -9.30 12.32
CA MET A 1 -1.95 -7.95 12.27
C MET A 1 -1.16 -7.11 11.29
N VAL A 2 -1.85 -6.44 10.37
CA VAL A 2 -1.24 -5.56 9.36
C VAL A 2 -1.79 -4.16 9.57
N GLN A 3 -0.94 -3.15 9.45
CA GLN A 3 -1.36 -1.77 9.60
C GLN A 3 -1.66 -1.16 8.23
N LEU A 4 -2.86 -0.61 8.08
CA LEU A 4 -3.27 0.13 6.88
C LEU A 4 -3.19 1.64 7.19
N ARG A 5 -2.50 2.37 6.30
CA ARG A 5 -2.24 3.81 6.48
C ARG A 5 -2.77 4.58 5.29
N LEU A 6 -3.75 5.44 5.54
CA LEU A 6 -4.24 6.40 4.55
C LEU A 6 -3.51 7.72 4.76
N MET A 7 -2.78 8.16 3.75
CA MET A 7 -2.01 9.40 3.76
C MET A 7 -2.33 10.20 2.51
N THR A 8 -2.73 11.46 2.68
CA THR A 8 -2.95 12.40 1.58
C THR A 8 -2.70 13.83 2.06
N ASP A 9 -2.23 14.68 1.17
CA ASP A 9 -2.08 16.11 1.44
C ASP A 9 -3.42 16.86 1.33
N GLU A 10 -4.40 16.28 0.63
CA GLU A 10 -5.75 16.81 0.46
C GLU A 10 -6.72 16.16 1.47
N LYS A 11 -7.08 16.90 2.52
CA LYS A 11 -7.89 16.37 3.63
C LYS A 11 -9.30 15.94 3.21
N SER A 12 -10.01 16.77 2.44
CA SER A 12 -11.38 16.50 1.98
C SER A 12 -11.46 15.17 1.24
N ARG A 13 -10.61 15.01 0.23
CA ARG A 13 -10.52 13.79 -0.57
C ARG A 13 -10.14 12.56 0.27
N GLY A 14 -9.29 12.76 1.29
CA GLY A 14 -8.97 11.70 2.24
C GLY A 14 -10.18 11.24 3.06
N GLU A 15 -10.98 12.18 3.56
CA GLU A 15 -12.19 11.87 4.33
C GLU A 15 -13.26 11.22 3.43
N ASP A 16 -13.39 11.63 2.16
CA ASP A 16 -14.29 10.99 1.19
C ASP A 16 -13.91 9.52 0.95
N VAL A 17 -12.62 9.23 0.77
CA VAL A 17 -12.13 7.85 0.63
C VAL A 17 -12.37 7.05 1.92
N LEU A 18 -12.12 7.67 3.08
CA LEU A 18 -12.34 7.02 4.38
C LEU A 18 -13.81 6.66 4.60
N ALA A 19 -14.73 7.54 4.18
CA ALA A 19 -16.17 7.31 4.26
C ALA A 19 -16.65 6.10 3.45
N VAL A 20 -15.93 5.74 2.38
CA VAL A 20 -16.20 4.53 1.57
C VAL A 20 -15.44 3.31 2.12
N LEU A 21 -14.17 3.49 2.51
CA LEU A 21 -13.29 2.41 2.92
C LEU A 21 -13.75 1.75 4.23
N LEU A 22 -14.14 2.54 5.24
CA LEU A 22 -14.51 2.01 6.55
C LEU A 22 -15.75 1.10 6.50
N PRO A 23 -16.86 1.48 5.84
CA PRO A 23 -17.98 0.57 5.65
C PRO A 23 -17.61 -0.73 4.93
N LEU A 24 -16.75 -0.66 3.90
CA LEU A 24 -16.31 -1.84 3.15
C LEU A 24 -15.48 -2.79 4.02
N LEU A 25 -14.57 -2.25 4.84
CA LEU A 25 -13.79 -3.05 5.78
C LEU A 25 -14.69 -3.68 6.85
N ASN A 26 -15.68 -2.95 7.36
CA ASN A 26 -16.63 -3.46 8.36
C ASN A 26 -17.59 -4.52 7.78
N ALA A 27 -17.95 -4.43 6.51
CA ALA A 27 -18.77 -5.42 5.82
C ALA A 27 -17.96 -6.67 5.39
N CYS A 28 -16.63 -6.59 5.38
CA CYS A 28 -15.78 -7.70 4.96
C CYS A 28 -15.63 -8.74 6.08
N THR A 29 -16.34 -9.86 5.96
CA THR A 29 -16.29 -10.95 6.97
C THR A 29 -14.94 -11.66 7.07
N ALA A 30 -14.08 -11.51 6.05
CA ALA A 30 -12.72 -12.05 6.07
C ALA A 30 -11.74 -11.20 6.90
N LEU A 31 -12.10 -9.95 7.21
CA LEU A 31 -11.25 -8.97 7.87
C LEU A 31 -11.89 -8.44 9.15
N GLN A 32 -11.06 -8.18 10.16
CA GLN A 32 -11.41 -7.41 11.33
C GLN A 32 -10.57 -6.14 11.31
N ALA A 33 -11.23 -4.99 11.25
CA ALA A 33 -10.58 -3.68 11.26
C ALA A 33 -10.77 -3.02 12.63
N SER A 34 -9.72 -2.41 13.15
CA SER A 34 -9.79 -1.58 14.36
C SER A 34 -10.48 -0.24 14.07
N GLU A 35 -10.82 0.46 15.14
CA GLU A 35 -11.25 1.86 15.01
C GLU A 35 -10.11 2.71 14.39
N PRO A 36 -10.43 3.56 13.39
CA PRO A 36 -9.43 4.39 12.74
C PRO A 36 -8.90 5.48 13.68
N THR A 37 -7.57 5.52 13.83
CA THR A 37 -6.88 6.57 14.56
C THR A 37 -6.47 7.69 13.61
N ARG A 38 -7.02 8.89 13.82
CA ARG A 38 -6.63 10.11 13.09
C ARG A 38 -5.36 10.70 13.71
N LEU A 39 -4.35 10.93 12.88
CA LEU A 39 -3.10 11.57 13.27
C LEU A 39 -3.04 12.99 12.72
N SER A 40 -2.55 13.93 13.53
CA SER A 40 -2.35 15.30 13.11
C SER A 40 -1.23 15.41 12.07
N HIS A 41 -1.50 16.09 10.96
CA HIS A 41 -0.49 16.39 9.93
C HIS A 41 -0.15 17.89 9.97
N ARG A 42 1.13 18.23 10.05
CA ARG A 42 1.58 19.64 10.08
C ARG A 42 1.21 20.41 8.80
N GLY A 43 1.01 19.72 7.68
CA GLY A 43 0.63 20.30 6.39
C GLY A 43 -0.86 20.30 6.09
N GLY A 44 -1.74 20.07 7.07
CA GLY A 44 -3.20 20.10 6.88
C GLY A 44 -3.81 18.88 6.17
N GLY A 45 -2.98 18.00 5.61
CA GLY A 45 -3.40 16.71 5.03
C GLY A 45 -3.99 15.70 6.03
N LEU A 46 -4.50 14.60 5.51
CA LEU A 46 -5.07 13.51 6.30
C LEU A 46 -4.03 12.40 6.56
N ARG A 47 -3.95 11.96 7.81
CA ARG A 47 -3.28 10.72 8.21
C ARG A 47 -4.22 9.90 9.06
N VAL A 48 -4.60 8.73 8.56
CA VAL A 48 -5.39 7.75 9.31
C VAL A 48 -4.68 6.43 9.34
N VAL A 49 -4.70 5.81 10.50
CA VAL A 49 -4.09 4.51 10.76
C VAL A 49 -5.17 3.59 11.32
N LEU A 50 -5.26 2.38 10.77
CA LEU A 50 -6.12 1.32 11.28
C LEU A 50 -5.41 -0.02 11.19
N ASP A 51 -5.64 -0.88 12.16
CA ASP A 51 -5.09 -2.22 12.19
C ASP A 51 -6.10 -3.19 11.59
N VAL A 52 -5.61 -4.09 10.73
CA VAL A 52 -6.41 -5.12 10.06
C VAL A 52 -5.87 -6.49 10.43
N GLN A 53 -6.79 -7.40 10.74
CA GLN A 53 -6.51 -8.80 11.00
C GLN A 53 -7.41 -9.68 10.14
N LEU A 54 -6.94 -10.87 9.80
CA LEU A 54 -7.82 -11.88 9.20
C LEU A 54 -8.74 -12.42 10.30
N ALA A 55 -10.05 -12.46 10.03
CA ALA A 55 -11.06 -12.88 11.00
C ALA A 55 -11.05 -14.39 11.33
N GLY A 56 -10.13 -15.17 10.76
CA GLY A 56 -10.11 -16.62 10.87
C GLY A 56 -11.10 -17.31 9.92
N ALA A 57 -10.88 -17.14 8.60
CA ALA A 57 -11.50 -17.82 7.44
C ALA A 57 -13.01 -17.53 7.17
N PRO A 58 -13.46 -17.40 5.90
CA PRO A 58 -13.07 -18.21 4.74
C PRO A 58 -12.15 -17.49 3.75
N THR A 59 -11.36 -18.28 3.02
CA THR A 59 -10.57 -17.83 1.87
C THR A 59 -11.53 -17.39 0.76
N VAL A 60 -11.80 -16.10 0.67
CA VAL A 60 -12.54 -15.53 -0.46
C VAL A 60 -11.55 -15.40 -1.62
N THR A 61 -11.52 -16.40 -2.49
CA THR A 61 -10.81 -16.32 -3.77
C THR A 61 -11.64 -15.43 -4.69
N VAL A 62 -11.21 -14.18 -4.87
CA VAL A 62 -11.79 -13.31 -5.90
C VAL A 62 -11.16 -13.71 -7.22
N GLU A 63 -11.88 -14.47 -8.05
CA GLU A 63 -11.55 -14.52 -9.48
C GLU A 63 -11.80 -13.14 -10.06
N ARG A 64 -10.71 -12.42 -10.32
CA ARG A 64 -10.77 -11.22 -11.14
C ARG A 64 -10.89 -11.70 -12.59
N ASP A 65 -12.02 -11.43 -13.21
CA ASP A 65 -12.22 -11.56 -14.65
C ASP A 65 -11.37 -10.48 -15.37
N ASP A 66 -10.04 -10.64 -15.34
CA ASP A 66 -9.10 -9.90 -16.21
C ASP A 66 -9.08 -10.58 -17.60
N ALA A 67 -10.26 -10.79 -18.18
CA ALA A 67 -10.41 -11.18 -19.57
C ALA A 67 -10.53 -9.91 -20.43
N SER A 68 -9.42 -9.19 -20.62
CA SER A 68 -9.17 -8.35 -21.79
C SER A 68 -7.74 -7.82 -21.86
N THR A 69 -6.95 -8.50 -22.69
CA THR A 69 -6.04 -7.90 -23.68
C THR A 69 -4.74 -7.26 -23.17
N GLY A 70 -3.66 -8.05 -23.24
CA GLY A 70 -2.31 -7.53 -23.17
C GLY A 70 -1.25 -8.62 -23.28
N THR A 71 -1.08 -9.22 -24.45
CA THR A 71 0.10 -10.04 -24.75
C THR A 71 1.34 -9.15 -24.70
N TYR A 72 1.92 -8.96 -23.52
CA TYR A 72 3.22 -8.31 -23.37
C TYR A 72 4.29 -9.39 -23.59
N THR A 73 4.83 -9.46 -24.81
CA THR A 73 6.08 -10.18 -25.07
C THR A 73 7.20 -9.48 -24.32
N ARG A 74 7.52 -9.95 -23.10
CA ARG A 74 8.67 -9.48 -22.34
C ARG A 74 9.96 -10.09 -22.92
N SER A 75 10.37 -9.65 -24.10
CA SER A 75 11.74 -9.82 -24.57
C SER A 75 12.61 -8.76 -23.90
N GLY A 76 13.09 -9.07 -22.70
CA GLY A 76 14.01 -8.20 -21.95
C GLY A 76 14.70 -8.99 -20.86
N GLY A 77 15.84 -9.60 -21.21
CA GLY A 77 16.68 -10.33 -20.27
C GLY A 77 17.18 -9.46 -19.10
N PRO A 78 17.61 -10.07 -17.99
CA PRO A 78 18.06 -9.33 -16.82
C PRO A 78 19.25 -8.42 -17.15
N PRO A 79 19.28 -7.17 -16.67
CA PRO A 79 20.43 -6.30 -16.89
C PRO A 79 21.67 -6.89 -16.20
N ALA A 80 22.75 -7.04 -16.97
CA ALA A 80 24.04 -7.52 -16.48
C ALA A 80 24.53 -6.63 -15.32
N ARG A 81 24.80 -7.26 -14.16
CA ARG A 81 25.44 -6.62 -13.00
C ARG A 81 26.82 -6.09 -13.42
N ARG A 82 26.95 -4.78 -13.59
CA ARG A 82 28.27 -4.13 -13.72
C ARG A 82 29.02 -4.21 -12.39
N PRO A 83 30.31 -4.62 -12.37
CA PRO A 83 31.11 -4.63 -11.17
C PRO A 83 31.37 -3.20 -10.68
N ARG A 84 31.14 -2.98 -9.39
CA ARG A 84 31.35 -1.70 -8.69
C ARG A 84 32.85 -1.43 -8.62
N ALA A 85 33.35 -0.48 -9.41
CA ALA A 85 34.72 0.00 -9.29
C ALA A 85 34.91 0.65 -7.91
N ARG A 86 35.81 0.10 -7.09
CA ARG A 86 36.25 0.68 -5.82
C ARG A 86 36.93 2.02 -6.12
N ARG A 87 36.26 3.12 -5.78
CA ARG A 87 36.86 4.46 -5.74
C ARG A 87 37.84 4.49 -4.55
N ALA A 88 39.12 4.68 -4.83
CA ALA A 88 40.12 4.95 -3.79
C ALA A 88 39.85 6.33 -3.16
N LEU A 89 39.93 6.42 -1.84
CA LEU A 89 39.87 7.68 -1.10
C LEU A 89 41.24 8.38 -1.18
N PRO A 90 41.30 9.72 -1.34
CA PRO A 90 42.57 10.46 -1.31
C PRO A 90 43.17 10.49 0.10
N PRO A 91 44.51 10.59 0.24
CA PRO A 91 45.17 10.66 1.54
C PRO A 91 44.80 11.96 2.27
N ALA A 92 44.56 11.85 3.57
CA ALA A 92 44.35 13.00 4.44
C ALA A 92 45.65 13.81 4.50
N GLY A 93 45.56 15.10 4.17
CA GLY A 93 46.55 16.11 4.50
C GLY A 93 46.25 16.72 5.86
#